data_AF-K5DGD8-F1
#
_entry.id   AF-K5DGD8-F1
#
_cell.length_a   1.000
_cell.length_b   1.000
_cell.length_c   1.000
_cell.angle_alpha   90.00
_cell.angle_beta   90.00
_cell.angle_gamma   90.00
#
_symmetry.space_group_name_H-M   'P 1'
#
loop_
_entity.id
_entity.type
_entity.pdbx_description
1 polymer ?
#
loop_
_entity_poly.entity_id
_entity_poly.type
_entity_poly.pdbx_seq_one_letter_code
_entity_poly.pdbx_strand_id
1 'polypeptide(L)' 'MTGTEAMNFLNRYGVLEYLAEHFEILHTQSRQWILADIDEFIEIRKNEEK' A
#
# COMPACT_ATOMS: atom_id res chain seq x y z
N MET A 1 5.42 6.31 14.51
CA MET A 1 4.34 6.63 13.55
C MET A 1 3.03 6.69 14.28
N THR A 2 2.35 7.83 14.22
CA THR A 2 0.94 7.97 14.56
C THR A 2 0.06 7.43 13.43
N GLY A 3 -1.23 7.21 13.67
CA GLY A 3 -2.17 6.82 12.61
C GLY A 3 -2.23 7.83 11.48
N THR A 4 -2.16 9.13 11.79
CA THR A 4 -2.14 10.21 10.79
C THR A 4 -0.86 10.17 9.95
N GLU A 5 0.29 9.95 10.57
CA GLU A 5 1.57 9.80 9.84
C GLU A 5 1.53 8.58 8.92
N ALA A 6 0.92 7.48 9.36
CA ALA A 6 0.73 6.29 8.53
C ALA A 6 -0.17 6.56 7.32
N MET A 7 -1.33 7.18 7.54
CA MET A 7 -2.27 7.52 6.45
C MET A 7 -1.61 8.42 5.41
N ASN A 8 -0.89 9.46 5.85
CA ASN A 8 -0.18 10.36 4.93
C ASN A 8 0.92 9.63 4.14
N PHE A 9 1.63 8.71 4.78
CA PHE A 9 2.66 7.91 4.13
C PHE A 9 2.08 6.98 3.05
N LEU A 10 1.01 6.25 3.38
CA LEU A 10 0.32 5.37 2.43
C LEU A 10 -0.29 6.16 1.27
N ASN A 11 -0.91 7.31 1.56
CA ASN A 11 -1.48 8.21 0.55
C ASN A 11 -0.40 8.76 -0.39
N ARG A 12 0.76 9.17 0.13
CA ARG A 12 1.87 9.69 -0.68
C ARG A 12 2.28 8.70 -1.77
N TYR A 13 2.32 7.40 -1.45
CA TYR A 13 2.70 6.36 -2.39
C TYR A 13 1.51 5.78 -3.17
N GLY A 14 0.31 6.35 -3.07
CA GLY A 14 -0.86 5.87 -3.83
C GLY A 14 -1.41 4.52 -3.37
N VAL A 15 -1.09 4.11 -2.14
CA VAL A 15 -1.53 2.81 -1.60
C VAL A 15 -3.03 2.80 -1.37
N LEU A 16 -3.61 3.93 -0.95
CA LEU A 16 -5.05 3.99 -0.64
C LEU A 16 -5.90 3.77 -1.90
N GLU A 17 -5.50 4.40 -3.00
CA GLU A 17 -6.11 4.24 -4.33
C GLU A 17 -5.96 2.79 -4.81
N TYR A 18 -4.76 2.23 -4.70
CA TYR A 18 -4.51 0.83 -5.07
C TYR A 18 -5.40 -0.15 -4.31
N LEU A 19 -5.51 0.02 -2.99
CA LEU A 19 -6.37 -0.82 -2.15
C LEU A 19 -7.85 -0.69 -2.53
N ALA A 20 -8.30 0.52 -2.87
CA ALA A 20 -9.68 0.76 -3.27
C ALA A 20 -10.01 0.14 -4.64
N GLU A 21 -9.10 0.28 -5.62
CA GLU A 21 -9.29 -0.24 -6.98
C GLU A 21 -9.23 -1.76 -7.06
N HIS A 22 -8.44 -2.40 -6.19
CA HIS A 22 -8.16 -3.85 -6.24
C HIS A 22 -8.84 -4.64 -5.13
N PHE A 23 -9.83 -4.05 -4.44
CA PHE A 23 -10.50 -4.65 -3.27
C PHE A 23 -11.02 -6.07 -3.55
N GLU A 24 -11.62 -6.31 -4.72
CA GLU A 24 -12.19 -7.61 -5.11
C GLU A 24 -11.18 -8.77 -5.06
N ILE A 25 -9.91 -8.48 -5.36
CA ILE A 25 -8.84 -9.49 -5.31
C ILE A 25 -8.28 -9.54 -3.90
N LEU A 26 -7.97 -8.38 -3.33
CA LEU A 26 -7.27 -8.25 -2.05
C LEU A 26 -8.05 -8.86 -0.88
N HIS A 27 -9.38 -8.71 -0.83
CA HIS A 27 -10.18 -9.22 0.30
C HIS A 27 -10.21 -10.75 0.40
N THR A 28 -9.80 -11.46 -0.67
CA THR A 28 -9.71 -12.93 -0.70
C THR A 28 -8.35 -13.45 -0.22
N GLN A 29 -7.37 -12.56 -0.07
CA GLN A 29 -5.99 -12.93 0.27
C GLN A 29 -5.74 -12.94 1.78
N SER A 30 -4.69 -13.64 2.19
CA SER A 30 -4.24 -13.59 3.59
C SER A 30 -3.72 -12.20 3.94
N ARG A 31 -3.90 -11.77 5.19
CA ARG A 31 -3.36 -10.51 5.70
C ARG A 31 -1.85 -10.38 5.45
N GLN A 32 -1.10 -11.46 5.62
CA GLN A 32 0.35 -11.49 5.42
C GLN A 32 0.71 -11.18 3.96
N TRP A 33 -0.06 -11.72 3.01
CA TRP A 33 0.13 -11.47 1.59
C TRP A 33 -0.14 -9.99 1.26
N ILE A 34 -1.24 -9.43 1.76
CA ILE A 34 -1.61 -8.02 1.52
C ILE A 34 -0.52 -7.07 2.06
N LEU A 35 0.04 -7.37 3.24
CA LEU A 35 1.12 -6.55 3.80
C LEU A 35 2.38 -6.61 2.94
N ALA A 36 2.77 -7.80 2.48
CA ALA A 36 3.94 -7.97 1.61
C ALA A 36 3.75 -7.24 0.26
N ASP A 37 2.55 -7.31 -0.30
CA ASP A 37 2.18 -6.63 -1.55
C ASP A 37 2.23 -5.10 -1.41
N ILE A 38 1.72 -4.54 -0.30
CA ILE A 38 1.84 -3.10 0.01
C ILE A 38 3.31 -2.69 0.15
N ASP A 39 4.11 -3.48 0.87
CA ASP A 39 5.53 -3.19 1.05
C ASP A 39 6.27 -3.16 -0.30
N GLU A 40 6.04 -4.14 -1.17
CA GLU A 40 6.61 -4.19 -2.53
C GLU A 40 6.16 -2.99 -3.38
N PHE A 41 4.87 -2.68 -3.36
CA PHE A 41 4.27 -1.57 -4.11
C PHE A 41 4.87 -0.21 -3.74
N ILE A 42 5.15 0.01 -2.45
CA ILE A 42 5.80 1.23 -1.95
C ILE A 42 7.26 1.26 -2.39
N GLU A 43 7.96 0.14 -2.34
CA GLU A 43 9.40 0.07 -2.62
C GLU A 43 9.70 0.28 -4.11
N ILE A 44 8.82 -0.18 -5.00
CA ILE A 44 8.86 0.16 -6.43
C ILE A 44 8.80 1.69 -6.63
N ARG A 45 7.81 2.36 -6.02
CA ARG A 45 7.62 3.81 -6.16
C ARG A 45 8.74 4.65 -5.56
N LYS A 46 9.29 4.22 -4.42
CA LYS A 46 10.47 4.87 -3.84
C LYS A 46 11.68 4.83 -4.77
N ASN A 47 11.79 3.78 -5.60
CA ASN A 47 12.87 3.67 -6.58
C ASN A 47 12.58 4.48 -7.85
N GLU A 48 11.32 4.72 -8.19
CA GLU A 48 10.92 5.63 -9.29
C GLU A 48 11.12 7.12 -8.93
N GLU A 49 11.08 7.48 -7.64
CA GLU A 49 11.39 8.83 -7.15
C GLU A 49 12.90 9.17 -7.13
N LYS A 50 13.79 8.20 -7.40
CA LYS A 50 15.27 8.38 -7.38
C LYS A 50 15.84 8.70 -8.75
#